data_AF-A0AAN9DFN7-F1
#
_entry.id   AF-A0AAN9DFN7-F1
#
_cell.length_a   1.000
_cell.length_b   1.000
_cell.length_c   1.000
_cell.angle_alpha   90.00
_cell.angle_beta   90.00
_cell.angle_gamma   90.00
#
_symmetry.space_group_name_H-M   'P 1'
#
loop_
_entity.id
_entity.type
_entity.pdbx_description
1 polymer ?
#
loop_
_entity_poly.entity_id
_entity_poly.type
_entity_poly.pdbx_seq_one_letter_code
_entity_poly.pdbx_strand_id
1 'polypeptide(L)'
;MKASICLLIVICGLAKALIREHFYLTIFKNWTDAQSHCREYYTDLSTITSQEEQDMLIQLAGGNSLDKWIGLYRNTSKIEQFLWSDGNSFSYQKWESGQPNNLNGSQYCASLRNTWFDYECSRLRTFFCYMMFILVKEKKTWDEALQYCRTLHTDLASMTTERQLQLVKKETMESQTESVWTGLRYLVGEWFWVNDKPLGDQISLPECPDQPYRCGARNTKTDKWENRDCAEKLNFICN
;
A
#
# COMPACT_ATOMS: atom_id res chain seq x y z
N MET A 1 -5.00 39.34 -35.00
CA MET A 1 -5.27 37.89 -35.06
C MET A 1 -4.22 37.16 -34.24
N LYS A 2 -4.68 36.55 -33.13
CA LYS A 2 -4.12 35.45 -32.32
C LYS A 2 -2.62 35.49 -31.95
N ALA A 3 -2.35 35.98 -30.74
CA ALA A 3 -1.21 35.56 -29.95
C ALA A 3 -1.54 34.20 -29.30
N SER A 4 -0.80 33.15 -29.66
CA SER A 4 -0.84 31.86 -28.97
C SER A 4 0.23 31.88 -27.88
N ILE A 5 -0.21 32.01 -26.63
CA ILE A 5 0.62 31.77 -25.45
C ILE A 5 0.55 30.27 -25.18
N CYS A 6 1.61 29.54 -25.56
CA CYS A 6 1.83 28.17 -25.11
C CYS A 6 2.27 28.23 -23.64
N LEU A 7 1.32 28.12 -22.72
CA LEU A 7 1.61 27.81 -21.32
C LEU A 7 2.03 26.33 -21.25
N LEU A 8 3.34 26.09 -21.39
CA LEU A 8 3.97 24.85 -20.95
C LEU A 8 3.91 24.84 -19.41
N ILE A 9 2.80 24.34 -18.87
CA ILE A 9 2.77 23.91 -17.47
C ILE A 9 3.59 22.62 -17.41
N VAL A 10 4.90 22.78 -17.26
CA VAL A 10 5.75 21.71 -16.72
C VAL A 10 5.32 21.59 -15.28
N ILE A 11 4.32 20.74 -15.02
CA ILE A 11 4.14 20.16 -13.69
C ILE A 11 5.39 19.30 -13.52
N CYS A 12 6.43 19.90 -12.95
CA CYS A 12 7.50 19.17 -12.30
C CYS A 12 6.81 18.43 -11.15
N GLY A 13 6.21 17.30 -11.48
CA GLY A 13 5.71 16.36 -10.51
C GLY A 13 6.95 15.92 -9.76
N LEU A 14 7.22 16.55 -8.62
CA LEU A 14 7.93 15.90 -7.54
C LEU A 14 7.29 14.52 -7.47
N ALA A 15 8.02 13.49 -7.90
CA ALA A 15 7.63 12.12 -7.68
C ALA A 15 7.40 12.04 -6.18
N LYS A 16 6.13 12.10 -5.75
CA LYS A 16 5.79 11.96 -4.35
C LYS A 16 6.40 10.61 -4.00
N ALA A 17 7.41 10.61 -3.12
CA ALA A 17 7.90 9.38 -2.56
C ALA A 17 6.67 8.66 -2.00
N LEU A 18 6.25 7.59 -2.67
CA LEU A 18 5.13 6.77 -2.24
C LEU A 18 5.56 6.18 -0.91
N ILE A 19 5.01 6.70 0.18
CA ILE A 19 5.39 6.17 1.48
C ILE A 19 4.56 4.91 1.70
N ARG A 20 5.27 3.79 1.77
CA ARG A 20 4.71 2.47 2.02
C ARG A 20 5.00 2.05 3.45
N GLU A 21 4.07 1.29 4.02
CA GLU A 21 4.36 0.51 5.21
C GLU A 21 4.69 -0.91 4.80
N HIS A 22 5.79 -1.44 5.31
CA HIS A 22 6.27 -2.78 4.98
C HIS A 22 6.06 -3.73 6.15
N PHE A 23 5.79 -4.98 5.82
CA PHE A 23 5.51 -6.06 6.77
C PHE A 23 6.40 -7.25 6.45
N TYR A 24 7.06 -7.80 7.48
CA TYR A 24 7.82 -9.04 7.37
C TYR A 24 6.96 -10.24 7.78
N LEU A 25 6.80 -11.20 6.86
CA LEU A 25 5.99 -12.39 7.07
C LEU A 25 6.92 -13.60 7.20
N THR A 26 6.85 -14.28 8.35
CA THR A 26 7.73 -15.41 8.71
C THR A 26 7.24 -16.77 8.19
N ILE A 27 6.12 -16.80 7.47
CA ILE A 27 5.60 -18.01 6.80
C ILE A 27 6.33 -18.23 5.47
N PHE A 28 6.55 -19.50 5.11
CA PHE A 28 7.27 -19.88 3.89
C PHE A 28 6.32 -20.09 2.72
N LYS A 29 6.56 -19.40 1.60
CA LYS A 29 5.80 -19.54 0.35
C LYS A 29 6.73 -19.46 -0.86
N ASN A 30 6.32 -20.04 -1.99
CA ASN A 30 6.94 -19.73 -3.27
C ASN A 30 6.58 -18.28 -3.67
N TRP A 31 7.25 -17.72 -4.68
CA TRP A 31 7.08 -16.30 -5.00
C TRP A 31 5.65 -15.94 -5.40
N THR A 32 5.00 -16.79 -6.21
CA THR A 32 3.62 -16.57 -6.67
C THR A 32 2.63 -16.63 -5.50
N ASP A 33 2.72 -17.64 -4.64
CA ASP A 33 1.85 -17.76 -3.47
C ASP A 33 2.09 -16.64 -2.45
N ALA A 34 3.34 -16.19 -2.32
CA ALA A 34 3.68 -15.03 -1.49
C ALA A 34 3.03 -13.75 -2.04
N GLN A 35 3.08 -13.55 -3.36
CA GLN A 35 2.41 -12.43 -4.02
C GLN A 35 0.90 -12.48 -3.83
N SER A 36 0.27 -13.63 -4.08
CA SER A 36 -1.16 -13.81 -3.87
C SER A 36 -1.56 -13.52 -2.42
N HIS A 37 -0.77 -13.98 -1.45
CA HIS A 37 -1.00 -13.67 -0.04
C HIS A 37 -0.88 -12.16 0.25
N CYS A 38 0.14 -11.49 -0.29
CA CYS A 38 0.25 -10.05 -0.13
C CYS A 38 -0.93 -9.30 -0.75
N ARG A 39 -1.41 -9.69 -1.94
CA ARG A 39 -2.56 -9.06 -2.60
C ARG A 39 -3.91 -9.36 -1.94
N GLU A 40 -3.98 -10.40 -1.12
CA GLU A 40 -5.18 -10.76 -0.38
C GLU A 40 -5.33 -9.93 0.91
N TYR A 41 -4.22 -9.65 1.61
CA TYR A 41 -4.26 -9.03 2.95
C TYR A 41 -3.55 -7.67 3.06
N TYR A 42 -2.82 -7.28 2.01
CA TYR A 42 -2.00 -6.07 1.86
C TYR A 42 -2.13 -5.56 0.41
N THR A 43 -1.21 -4.70 -0.06
CA THR A 43 -1.22 -4.22 -1.45
C THR A 43 -0.49 -5.20 -2.39
N ASP A 44 0.79 -5.49 -2.17
CA ASP A 44 1.59 -6.45 -2.98
C ASP A 44 2.86 -6.86 -2.19
N LEU A 45 3.71 -7.71 -2.78
CA LEU A 45 5.08 -7.93 -2.32
C LEU A 45 5.86 -6.60 -2.33
N SER A 46 6.73 -6.41 -1.34
CA SER A 46 7.49 -5.19 -1.18
C SER A 46 8.32 -4.83 -2.40
N THR A 47 8.07 -3.62 -2.90
CA THR A 47 8.91 -2.92 -3.85
C THR A 47 9.92 -2.05 -3.12
N ILE A 48 11.14 -1.95 -3.66
CA ILE A 48 12.23 -1.16 -3.08
C ILE A 48 12.70 -0.13 -4.11
N THR A 49 12.46 1.14 -3.82
CA THR A 49 12.78 2.28 -4.70
C THR A 49 13.90 3.17 -4.18
N SER A 50 14.38 2.94 -2.96
CA SER A 50 15.49 3.69 -2.39
C SER A 50 16.31 2.87 -1.38
N GLN A 51 17.48 3.40 -1.01
CA GLN A 51 18.33 2.80 0.01
C GLN A 51 17.63 2.77 1.38
N GLU A 52 16.87 3.83 1.71
CA GLU A 52 16.14 3.96 2.96
C GLU A 52 15.03 2.92 3.10
N GLU A 53 14.30 2.62 2.01
CA GLU A 53 13.32 1.53 2.01
C GLU A 53 14.00 0.18 2.22
N GLN A 54 15.13 -0.08 1.55
CA GLN A 54 15.86 -1.33 1.77
C GLN A 54 16.29 -1.51 3.21
N ASP A 55 16.89 -0.47 3.81
CA ASP A 55 17.38 -0.52 5.19
C ASP A 55 16.22 -0.75 6.19
N MET A 56 15.05 -0.18 5.89
CA MET A 56 13.82 -0.45 6.65
C MET A 56 13.41 -1.93 6.59
N LEU A 57 13.42 -2.56 5.40
CA LEU A 57 13.11 -3.99 5.27
C LEU A 57 14.12 -4.87 6.03
N ILE A 58 15.42 -4.54 5.94
CA ILE A 58 16.48 -5.27 6.67
C ILE A 58 16.24 -5.16 8.17
N GLN A 59 15.91 -3.96 8.67
CA GLN A 59 15.58 -3.74 10.07
C GLN A 59 14.34 -4.51 10.51
N LEU A 60 13.27 -4.53 9.69
CA LEU A 60 12.04 -5.28 9.96
C LEU A 60 12.28 -6.79 10.10
N ALA A 61 13.25 -7.33 9.37
CA ALA A 61 13.65 -8.73 9.50
C ALA A 61 14.55 -9.03 10.72
N GLY A 62 14.88 -8.02 11.54
CA GLY A 62 15.60 -8.20 12.80
C GLY A 62 16.98 -8.86 12.67
N GLY A 63 17.69 -8.62 11.55
CA GLY A 63 18.99 -9.24 11.29
C GLY A 63 18.94 -10.72 10.91
N ASN A 64 17.76 -11.28 10.64
CA ASN A 64 17.62 -12.63 10.08
C ASN A 64 18.39 -12.73 8.76
N SER A 65 19.23 -13.76 8.60
CA SER A 65 20.11 -13.94 7.44
C SER A 65 19.54 -14.77 6.29
N LEU A 66 18.29 -15.24 6.39
CA LEU A 66 17.59 -15.93 5.29
C LEU A 66 17.24 -14.96 4.17
N ASP A 67 17.11 -15.41 2.92
CA ASP A 67 16.59 -14.54 1.86
C ASP A 67 15.06 -14.48 1.92
N LYS A 68 14.50 -13.29 1.68
CA LYS A 68 13.07 -13.02 1.70
C LYS A 68 12.58 -12.61 0.32
N TRP A 69 11.44 -13.12 -0.14
CA TRP A 69 10.88 -12.63 -1.40
C TRP A 69 10.52 -11.14 -1.31
N ILE A 70 10.80 -10.45 -2.41
CA ILE A 70 10.39 -9.07 -2.71
C ILE A 70 9.65 -9.09 -4.06
N GLY A 71 8.97 -8.00 -4.41
CA GLY A 71 8.10 -7.93 -5.59
C GLY A 71 8.83 -7.95 -6.93
N LEU A 72 10.15 -8.11 -6.95
CA LEU A 72 10.95 -8.05 -8.16
C LEU A 72 10.98 -9.41 -8.87
N TYR A 73 10.69 -9.41 -10.16
CA TYR A 73 10.77 -10.57 -11.02
C TYR A 73 11.40 -10.24 -12.37
N ARG A 74 11.93 -11.27 -13.02
CA ARG A 74 12.57 -11.19 -14.34
C ARG A 74 11.53 -11.34 -15.43
N ASN A 75 11.58 -10.49 -16.45
CA ASN A 75 10.68 -10.55 -17.59
C ASN A 75 10.99 -11.77 -18.46
N THR A 76 10.01 -12.65 -18.65
CA THR A 76 10.15 -13.88 -19.46
C THR A 76 10.38 -13.60 -20.95
N SER A 77 9.91 -12.45 -21.45
CA SER A 77 10.05 -12.06 -22.86
C SER A 77 11.35 -11.29 -23.13
N LYS A 78 11.98 -10.73 -22.09
CA LYS A 78 13.23 -9.95 -22.16
C LYS A 78 14.06 -10.27 -20.93
N ILE A 79 14.86 -11.32 -21.02
CA ILE A 79 15.52 -11.93 -19.85
C ILE A 79 16.41 -10.96 -19.05
N GLU A 80 16.98 -9.95 -19.68
CA GLU A 80 17.81 -8.92 -19.04
C GLU A 80 17.00 -7.86 -18.28
N GLN A 81 15.68 -7.85 -18.44
CA GLN A 81 14.79 -6.86 -17.82
C GLN A 81 14.17 -7.42 -16.54
N PHE A 82 14.21 -6.61 -15.47
CA PHE A 82 13.47 -6.84 -14.25
C PHE A 82 12.29 -5.86 -14.12
N LEU A 83 11.23 -6.33 -13.47
CA LEU A 83 9.97 -5.63 -13.28
C LEU A 83 9.52 -5.79 -11.83
N TRP A 84 8.89 -4.75 -11.28
CA TRP A 84 8.20 -4.85 -9.99
C TRP A 84 6.76 -5.35 -10.21
N SER A 85 6.29 -6.22 -9.32
CA SER A 85 4.96 -6.81 -9.35
C SER A 85 3.83 -5.78 -9.28
N ASP A 86 4.08 -4.66 -8.62
CA ASP A 86 3.15 -3.54 -8.46
C ASP A 86 3.22 -2.51 -9.60
N GLY A 87 4.06 -2.74 -10.61
CA GLY A 87 4.22 -1.85 -11.77
C GLY A 87 5.12 -0.64 -11.57
N ASN A 88 5.78 -0.48 -10.41
CA ASN A 88 6.78 0.57 -10.21
C ASN A 88 7.96 0.44 -11.19
N SER A 89 8.62 1.57 -11.45
CA SER A 89 9.80 1.60 -12.31
C SER A 89 11.00 0.94 -11.63
N PHE A 90 11.78 0.20 -12.42
CA PHE A 90 13.02 -0.41 -11.96
C PHE A 90 14.18 0.59 -12.09
N SER A 91 14.34 1.47 -11.09
CA SER A 91 15.34 2.54 -11.09
C SER A 91 16.43 2.37 -10.02
N TYR A 92 16.05 1.89 -8.83
CA TYR A 92 16.98 1.52 -7.76
C TYR A 92 17.30 0.03 -7.85
N GLN A 93 18.57 -0.32 -7.65
CA GLN A 93 19.03 -1.71 -7.61
C GLN A 93 20.23 -1.87 -6.70
N LYS A 94 20.28 -3.01 -6.00
CA LYS A 94 21.37 -3.36 -5.09
C LYS A 94 21.62 -4.86 -5.06
N TRP A 95 21.91 -5.40 -6.25
CA TRP A 95 22.32 -6.79 -6.42
C TRP A 95 23.58 -7.11 -5.62
N GLU A 96 23.67 -8.34 -5.13
CA GLU A 96 24.91 -8.87 -4.59
C GLU A 96 25.98 -8.97 -5.68
N SER A 97 27.25 -8.94 -5.28
CA SER A 97 28.36 -9.24 -6.20
C SER A 97 28.13 -10.58 -6.92
N GLY A 98 28.14 -10.54 -8.26
CA GLY A 98 27.86 -11.69 -9.10
C GLY A 98 26.38 -12.04 -9.27
N GLN A 99 25.47 -11.14 -8.88
CA GLN A 99 24.04 -11.24 -9.14
C GLN A 99 23.57 -10.10 -10.07
N PRO A 100 22.45 -10.27 -10.79
CA PRO A 100 21.72 -11.53 -10.94
C PRO A 100 22.46 -12.48 -11.91
N ASN A 101 22.59 -13.76 -11.59
CA ASN A 101 23.37 -14.71 -12.42
C ASN A 101 22.52 -15.65 -13.26
N ASN A 102 21.19 -15.64 -13.09
CA ASN A 102 20.28 -16.51 -13.82
C ASN A 102 20.74 -17.97 -13.90
N LEU A 103 21.13 -18.53 -12.75
CA LEU A 103 21.70 -19.88 -12.67
C LEU A 103 20.79 -20.90 -13.37
N ASN A 104 21.37 -21.69 -14.27
CA ASN A 104 20.69 -22.67 -15.12
C ASN A 104 19.54 -22.08 -15.98
N GLY A 105 19.48 -20.76 -16.18
CA GLY A 105 18.43 -20.10 -16.93
C GLY A 105 17.05 -20.15 -16.27
N SER A 106 16.98 -20.32 -14.94
CA SER A 106 15.74 -20.62 -14.23
C SER A 106 15.40 -19.67 -13.08
N GLN A 107 16.21 -18.62 -12.87
CA GLN A 107 16.05 -17.72 -11.74
C GLN A 107 15.31 -16.44 -12.15
N TYR A 108 13.99 -16.48 -11.96
CA TYR A 108 13.08 -15.43 -12.41
C TYR A 108 12.52 -14.57 -11.27
N CYS A 109 12.84 -14.86 -10.01
CA CYS A 109 12.29 -14.14 -8.86
C CYS A 109 13.40 -13.65 -7.95
N ALA A 110 13.29 -12.42 -7.44
CA ALA A 110 14.32 -11.84 -6.60
C ALA A 110 13.97 -11.87 -5.12
N SER A 111 15.00 -11.99 -4.30
CA SER A 111 14.92 -11.98 -2.84
C SER A 111 15.91 -11.00 -2.24
N LEU A 112 15.56 -10.48 -1.05
CA LEU A 112 16.39 -9.60 -0.24
C LEU A 112 16.97 -10.35 0.96
N ARG A 113 18.29 -10.20 1.17
CA ARG A 113 18.96 -10.50 2.44
C ARG A 113 19.56 -9.23 3.04
N ASN A 114 20.65 -8.76 2.45
CA ASN A 114 21.25 -7.43 2.65
C ASN A 114 21.34 -6.68 1.31
N THR A 115 21.57 -7.46 0.27
CA THR A 115 21.59 -7.16 -1.16
C THR A 115 20.59 -8.11 -1.83
N TRP A 116 20.40 -7.95 -3.14
CA TRP A 116 19.41 -8.71 -3.90
C TRP A 116 20.05 -9.92 -4.59
N PHE A 117 19.28 -11.00 -4.67
CA PHE A 117 19.65 -12.25 -5.33
C PHE A 117 18.49 -12.73 -6.19
N ASP A 118 18.77 -13.34 -7.34
CA ASP A 118 17.76 -14.06 -8.12
C ASP A 118 17.75 -15.56 -7.78
N TYR A 119 16.55 -16.13 -7.77
CA TYR A 119 16.31 -17.55 -7.48
C TYR A 119 15.16 -18.11 -8.32
N GLU A 120 15.08 -19.44 -8.37
CA GLU A 120 13.93 -20.12 -8.94
C GLU A 120 12.68 -19.77 -8.12
N CYS A 121 11.62 -19.31 -8.79
CA CYS A 121 10.41 -18.81 -8.14
C CYS A 121 9.70 -19.86 -7.26
N SER A 122 9.95 -21.15 -7.52
CA SER A 122 9.39 -22.29 -6.77
C SER A 122 10.00 -22.46 -5.38
N ARG A 123 11.13 -21.80 -5.06
CA ARG A 123 11.75 -21.90 -3.73
C ARG A 123 10.83 -21.34 -2.65
N LEU A 124 10.74 -22.05 -1.54
CA LEU A 124 10.00 -21.58 -0.38
C LEU A 124 10.86 -20.60 0.43
N ARG A 125 10.35 -19.39 0.64
CA ARG A 125 11.00 -18.36 1.45
C ARG A 125 9.97 -17.58 2.25
N THR A 126 10.41 -16.97 3.34
CA THR A 126 9.69 -15.87 3.97
C THR A 126 9.66 -14.66 3.03
N PHE A 127 8.82 -13.66 3.30
CA PHE A 127 8.63 -12.58 2.32
C PHE A 127 8.22 -11.27 2.99
N PHE A 128 8.35 -10.18 2.23
CA PHE A 128 7.85 -8.89 2.65
C PHE A 128 6.64 -8.50 1.83
N CYS A 129 5.56 -8.08 2.49
CA CYS A 129 4.47 -7.36 1.86
C CYS A 129 4.60 -5.87 2.14
N TYR A 130 3.94 -5.06 1.33
CA TYR A 130 3.71 -3.66 1.67
C TYR A 130 2.23 -3.30 1.56
N MET A 131 1.87 -2.25 2.29
CA MET A 131 0.58 -1.58 2.19
C MET A 131 0.81 -0.12 1.83
N MET A 132 -0.01 0.41 0.94
CA MET A 132 -0.07 1.85 0.64
C MET A 132 -1.46 2.39 0.93
N PHE A 133 -1.55 3.68 1.21
CA PHE A 133 -2.81 4.39 1.32
C PHE A 133 -2.97 5.27 0.08
N ILE A 134 -4.13 5.22 -0.55
CA ILE A 134 -4.42 5.93 -1.79
C ILE A 134 -5.59 6.88 -1.54
N LEU A 135 -5.35 8.18 -1.61
CA LEU A 135 -6.44 9.16 -1.61
C LEU A 135 -7.13 9.16 -2.97
N VAL A 136 -8.41 8.79 -2.98
CA VAL A 136 -9.28 8.93 -4.14
C VAL A 136 -10.06 10.24 -4.03
N LYS A 137 -9.84 11.13 -4.98
CA LYS A 137 -10.45 12.49 -5.01
C LYS A 137 -11.85 12.53 -5.63
N GLU A 138 -12.42 11.38 -5.99
CA GLU A 138 -13.83 11.29 -6.35
C GLU A 138 -14.73 11.50 -5.13
N LYS A 139 -15.91 12.08 -5.33
CA LYS A 139 -16.89 12.30 -4.25
C LYS A 139 -17.96 11.21 -4.33
N LYS A 140 -17.92 10.26 -3.41
CA LYS A 140 -18.80 9.07 -3.37
C LYS A 140 -19.45 8.90 -2.01
N THR A 141 -20.62 8.26 -1.98
CA THR A 141 -21.18 7.76 -0.72
C THR A 141 -20.27 6.71 -0.13
N TRP A 142 -20.45 6.36 1.15
CA TRP A 142 -19.60 5.37 1.78
C TRP A 142 -19.66 4.00 1.07
N ASP A 143 -20.86 3.54 0.68
CA ASP A 143 -21.04 2.26 -0.04
C ASP A 143 -20.44 2.30 -1.45
N GLU A 144 -20.59 3.42 -2.18
CA GLU A 144 -19.96 3.63 -3.48
C GLU A 144 -18.42 3.63 -3.38
N ALA A 145 -17.87 4.24 -2.32
CA ALA A 145 -16.44 4.27 -2.04
C ALA A 145 -15.89 2.87 -1.68
N LEU A 146 -16.64 2.11 -0.87
CA LEU A 146 -16.31 0.71 -0.54
C LEU A 146 -16.19 -0.14 -1.80
N GLN A 147 -17.19 -0.07 -2.66
CA GLN A 147 -17.20 -0.82 -3.91
C GLN A 147 -16.05 -0.40 -4.82
N TYR A 148 -15.75 0.89 -4.90
CA TYR A 148 -14.62 1.39 -5.68
C TYR A 148 -13.30 0.77 -5.20
N CYS A 149 -13.01 0.86 -3.89
CA CYS A 149 -11.76 0.35 -3.35
C CYS A 149 -11.63 -1.17 -3.54
N ARG A 150 -12.69 -1.95 -3.33
CA ARG A 150 -12.65 -3.41 -3.54
C ARG A 150 -12.53 -3.83 -5.01
N THR A 151 -12.86 -2.93 -5.94
CA THR A 151 -12.76 -3.21 -7.37
C THR A 151 -11.38 -2.88 -7.93
N LEU A 152 -10.76 -1.80 -7.45
CA LEU A 152 -9.52 -1.26 -8.02
C LEU A 152 -8.30 -1.38 -7.10
N HIS A 153 -8.52 -1.66 -5.83
CA HIS A 153 -7.53 -1.73 -4.76
C HIS A 153 -7.86 -2.93 -3.85
N THR A 154 -7.39 -2.92 -2.60
CA THR A 154 -7.64 -3.99 -1.61
C THR A 154 -9.01 -3.79 -0.95
N ASP A 155 -9.17 -2.68 -0.22
CA ASP A 155 -10.43 -2.32 0.47
C ASP A 155 -10.41 -0.82 0.87
N LEU A 156 -11.49 -0.33 1.47
CA LEU A 156 -11.45 0.96 2.19
C LEU A 156 -10.46 0.88 3.35
N ALA A 157 -9.74 1.98 3.55
CA ALA A 157 -8.60 2.00 4.45
C ALA A 157 -8.96 1.75 5.91
N SER A 158 -8.19 0.87 6.54
CA SER A 158 -8.10 0.71 8.00
C SER A 158 -6.79 1.28 8.50
N MET A 159 -6.81 2.00 9.63
CA MET A 159 -5.62 2.51 10.29
C MET A 159 -5.59 1.97 11.72
N THR A 160 -4.63 1.09 11.96
CA THR A 160 -4.46 0.28 13.16
C THR A 160 -3.22 0.66 13.96
N THR A 161 -2.33 1.47 13.37
CA THR A 161 -1.09 1.92 14.00
C THR A 161 -0.91 3.43 13.84
N GLU A 162 -0.17 4.04 14.76
CA GLU A 162 0.20 5.46 14.67
C GLU A 162 0.95 5.77 13.37
N ARG A 163 1.78 4.83 12.90
CA ARG A 163 2.50 4.98 11.62
C ARG A 163 1.51 5.14 10.48
N GLN A 164 0.50 4.26 10.38
CA GLN A 164 -0.55 4.34 9.37
C GLN A 164 -1.30 5.68 9.42
N LEU A 165 -1.61 6.17 10.62
CA LEU A 165 -2.23 7.48 10.80
C LEU A 165 -1.37 8.62 10.22
N GLN A 166 -0.06 8.62 10.48
CA GLN A 166 0.85 9.63 9.93
C GLN A 166 0.97 9.55 8.40
N LEU A 167 0.94 8.33 7.83
CA LEU A 167 0.95 8.14 6.38
C LEU A 167 -0.31 8.71 5.73
N VAL A 168 -1.48 8.32 6.26
CA VAL A 168 -2.78 8.80 5.79
C VAL A 168 -2.89 10.31 5.92
N LYS A 169 -2.40 10.90 7.02
CA LYS A 169 -2.39 12.36 7.22
C LYS A 169 -1.63 13.08 6.12
N LYS A 170 -0.47 12.56 5.71
CA LYS A 170 0.31 13.15 4.61
C LYS A 170 -0.40 12.96 3.26
N GLU A 171 -0.97 11.78 3.02
CA GLU A 171 -1.65 11.47 1.77
C GLU A 171 -2.92 12.32 1.58
N THR A 172 -3.66 12.56 2.66
CA THR A 172 -4.94 13.29 2.65
C THR A 172 -4.80 14.81 2.61
N MET A 173 -3.58 15.35 2.61
CA MET A 173 -3.33 16.81 2.52
C MET A 173 -3.94 17.46 1.28
N GLU A 174 -4.09 16.70 0.19
CA GLU A 174 -4.68 17.19 -1.06
C GLU A 174 -6.16 16.82 -1.23
N SER A 175 -6.82 16.39 -0.15
CA SER A 175 -8.26 16.13 -0.14
C SER A 175 -9.04 17.38 -0.51
N GLN A 176 -10.11 17.20 -1.27
CA GLN A 176 -11.04 18.27 -1.63
C GLN A 176 -12.22 18.37 -0.65
N THR A 177 -12.38 17.39 0.22
CA THR A 177 -13.40 17.35 1.27
C THR A 177 -12.76 17.48 2.65
N GLU A 178 -13.47 18.09 3.59
CA GLU A 178 -12.96 18.31 4.96
C GLU A 178 -12.72 17.01 5.71
N SER A 179 -13.50 15.98 5.38
CA SER A 179 -13.35 14.63 5.89
C SER A 179 -13.26 13.65 4.73
N VAL A 180 -12.58 12.53 4.96
CA VAL A 180 -12.44 11.44 3.99
C VAL A 180 -13.03 10.15 4.54
N TRP A 181 -13.69 9.37 3.69
CA TRP A 181 -14.17 8.06 4.11
C TRP A 181 -13.02 7.10 4.39
N THR A 182 -13.28 6.26 5.39
CA THR A 182 -12.42 5.16 5.81
C THR A 182 -13.25 3.88 5.85
N GLY A 183 -12.61 2.74 6.08
CA GLY A 183 -13.29 1.45 6.22
C GLY A 183 -14.10 1.30 7.51
N LEU A 184 -14.24 2.35 8.32
CA LEU A 184 -14.88 2.27 9.61
C LEU A 184 -16.40 2.33 9.47
N ARG A 185 -17.09 1.34 10.06
CA ARG A 185 -18.55 1.22 9.97
C ARG A 185 -19.14 0.84 11.32
N TYR A 186 -20.31 1.41 11.63
CA TYR A 186 -21.13 0.96 12.75
C TYR A 186 -22.25 0.05 12.25
N LEU A 187 -22.24 -1.21 12.69
CA LEU A 187 -23.28 -2.19 12.40
C LEU A 187 -23.40 -3.16 13.58
N VAL A 188 -24.59 -3.70 13.82
CA VAL A 188 -24.85 -4.72 14.85
C VAL A 188 -24.38 -4.31 16.27
N GLY A 189 -24.35 -3.02 16.57
CA GLY A 189 -24.04 -2.50 17.90
C GLY A 189 -22.57 -2.15 18.13
N GLU A 190 -21.70 -2.30 17.14
CA GLU A 190 -20.27 -2.04 17.29
C GLU A 190 -19.65 -1.32 16.09
N TRP A 191 -18.53 -0.64 16.34
CA TRP A 191 -17.65 -0.09 15.32
C TRP A 191 -16.60 -1.12 14.91
N PHE A 192 -16.39 -1.31 13.61
CA PHE A 192 -15.37 -2.20 13.08
C PHE A 192 -14.81 -1.70 11.75
N TRP A 193 -13.61 -2.17 11.41
CA TRP A 193 -13.05 -2.01 10.08
C TRP A 193 -13.64 -3.08 9.16
N VAL A 194 -14.15 -2.68 7.99
CA VAL A 194 -14.79 -3.58 7.01
C VAL A 194 -13.88 -4.64 6.38
N ASN A 195 -12.57 -4.51 6.59
CA ASN A 195 -11.55 -5.45 6.16
C ASN A 195 -11.05 -6.35 7.33
N ASP A 196 -11.85 -6.45 8.40
CA ASP A 196 -11.64 -7.28 9.59
C ASP A 196 -10.34 -7.01 10.35
N LYS A 197 -9.71 -5.85 10.14
CA LYS A 197 -8.57 -5.43 10.96
C LYS A 197 -9.04 -5.03 12.37
N PRO A 198 -8.20 -5.23 13.41
CA PRO A 198 -8.53 -4.78 14.76
C PRO A 198 -8.79 -3.28 14.82
N LEU A 199 -9.83 -2.86 15.54
CA LEU A 199 -10.24 -1.45 15.63
C LEU A 199 -9.11 -0.56 16.19
N GLY A 200 -8.44 -1.04 17.24
CA GLY A 200 -7.39 -0.32 17.97
C GLY A 200 -7.95 0.74 18.92
N ASP A 201 -7.15 1.14 19.92
CA ASP A 201 -7.59 2.04 21.00
C ASP A 201 -7.61 3.53 20.60
N GLN A 202 -7.17 3.85 19.38
CA GLN A 202 -6.99 5.22 18.90
C GLN A 202 -8.30 5.84 18.33
N ILE A 203 -9.38 5.07 18.27
CA ILE A 203 -10.66 5.51 17.70
C ILE A 203 -11.58 5.98 18.82
N SER A 204 -11.88 7.27 18.80
CA SER A 204 -12.81 7.91 19.73
C SER A 204 -14.09 8.27 18.98
N LEU A 205 -15.06 7.36 18.99
CA LEU A 205 -16.40 7.56 18.41
C LEU A 205 -17.50 7.23 19.43
N PRO A 206 -18.73 7.73 19.23
CA PRO A 206 -19.85 7.38 20.09
C PRO A 206 -20.13 5.87 20.08
N GLU A 207 -20.39 5.28 21.25
CA GLU A 207 -20.74 3.85 21.38
C GLU A 207 -22.03 3.49 20.62
N CYS A 208 -22.98 4.43 20.58
CA CYS A 208 -24.28 4.28 19.92
C CYS A 208 -24.58 5.53 19.07
N PRO A 209 -24.05 5.63 17.84
CA PRO A 209 -24.31 6.75 16.97
C PRO A 209 -25.76 6.76 16.46
N ASP A 210 -26.39 7.94 16.49
CA ASP A 210 -27.72 8.17 15.92
C ASP A 210 -27.73 7.90 14.42
N GLN A 211 -28.88 7.46 13.88
CA GLN A 211 -29.05 7.38 12.44
C GLN A 211 -29.19 8.79 11.85
N PRO A 212 -28.62 9.08 10.67
CA PRO A 212 -27.89 8.17 9.74
C PRO A 212 -26.36 8.10 9.95
N TYR A 213 -25.83 8.62 11.06
CA TYR A 213 -24.39 8.88 11.28
C TYR A 213 -23.57 7.64 11.65
N ARG A 214 -23.58 6.61 10.79
CA ARG A 214 -22.99 5.28 11.05
C ARG A 214 -21.76 4.94 10.21
N CYS A 215 -21.24 5.90 9.45
CA CYS A 215 -20.05 5.75 8.64
C CYS A 215 -18.89 6.55 9.23
N GLY A 216 -17.73 5.91 9.39
CA GLY A 216 -16.57 6.55 9.99
C GLY A 216 -15.72 7.25 8.94
N ALA A 217 -15.44 8.53 9.20
CA ALA A 217 -14.56 9.37 8.41
C ALA A 217 -13.41 9.89 9.27
N ARG A 218 -12.35 10.35 8.62
CA ARG A 218 -11.27 11.11 9.26
C ARG A 218 -11.28 12.54 8.76
N ASN A 219 -11.33 13.49 9.68
CA ASN A 219 -11.23 14.91 9.35
C ASN A 219 -9.78 15.26 8.98
N THR A 220 -9.57 15.78 7.79
CA THR A 220 -8.23 16.05 7.24
C THR A 220 -7.58 17.29 7.85
N LYS A 221 -8.37 18.18 8.48
CA LYS A 221 -7.89 19.40 9.14
C LYS A 221 -7.61 19.20 10.62
N THR A 222 -8.52 18.50 11.32
CA THR A 222 -8.45 18.32 12.77
C THR A 222 -7.80 17.00 13.18
N ASP A 223 -7.62 16.08 12.24
CA ASP A 223 -7.05 14.74 12.46
C ASP A 223 -7.89 13.86 13.41
N LYS A 224 -9.18 14.19 13.56
CA LYS A 224 -10.13 13.48 14.42
C LYS A 224 -10.99 12.49 13.63
N TRP A 225 -11.41 11.44 14.32
CA TRP A 225 -12.45 10.53 13.85
C TRP A 225 -13.82 11.19 13.94
N GLU A 226 -14.66 10.95 12.94
CA GLU A 226 -16.02 11.47 12.86
C GLU A 226 -16.97 10.34 12.44
N ASN A 227 -18.13 10.27 13.08
CA ASN A 227 -19.25 9.49 12.56
C ASN A 227 -20.14 10.41 11.71
N ARG A 228 -20.41 10.02 10.48
CA ARG A 228 -21.03 10.85 9.45
C ARG A 228 -22.17 10.13 8.74
N ASP A 229 -23.05 10.88 8.10
CA ASP A 229 -24.14 10.31 7.31
C ASP A 229 -23.55 9.59 6.10
N CYS A 230 -23.82 8.28 6.00
CA CYS A 230 -23.30 7.42 4.95
C CYS A 230 -23.67 7.88 3.53
N ALA A 231 -24.71 8.69 3.37
CA ALA A 231 -25.13 9.28 2.11
C ALA A 231 -24.33 10.53 1.70
N GLU A 232 -23.50 11.10 2.60
CA GLU A 232 -22.58 12.19 2.25
C GLU A 232 -21.59 11.75 1.17
N LYS A 233 -21.26 12.66 0.25
CA LYS A 233 -20.28 12.39 -0.82
C LYS A 233 -18.92 12.98 -0.48
N LEU A 234 -18.01 12.13 -0.02
CA LEU A 234 -16.67 12.52 0.41
C LEU A 234 -15.60 11.93 -0.51
N ASN A 235 -14.40 12.52 -0.48
CA ASN A 235 -13.19 11.79 -0.89
C ASN A 235 -12.96 10.62 0.06
N PHE A 236 -12.13 9.66 -0.32
CA PHE A 236 -11.99 8.43 0.44
C PHE A 236 -10.60 7.82 0.27
N ILE A 237 -10.20 6.99 1.22
CA ILE A 237 -8.89 6.36 1.22
C ILE A 237 -9.06 4.86 0.99
N CYS A 238 -8.35 4.32 0.00
CA CYS A 238 -8.22 2.90 -0.23
C CYS A 238 -6.86 2.39 0.26
N ASN A 239 -6.76 1.09 0.52
CA ASN A 239 -5.52 0.34 0.77
C ASN A 239 -5.18 -0.61 -0.38
#